data_AF-A0A7G8ZMA4-F1
#
_entry.id   AF-A0A7G8ZMA4-F1
#
_cell.length_a   1.000
_cell.length_b   1.000
_cell.length_c   1.000
_cell.angle_alpha   90.00
_cell.angle_beta   90.00
_cell.angle_gamma   90.00
#
_symmetry.space_group_name_H-M   'P 1'
#
loop_
_entity.id
_entity.type
_entity.pdbx_description
1 polymer ?
#
loop_
_entity_poly.entity_id
_entity_poly.type
_entity_poly.pdbx_seq_one_letter_code
_entity_poly.pdbx_strand_id
1 'polypeptide(L)'
;MTDPFLIAALLAVLAAAGLLIRWFVSTANLRHDARGEYAGRLEDRAHTVEGVSEAEFVRLYVDGYAPRWTVYAAGALIAAILVTPLAVFGLLAFWAWITDLVDASDVFAPGYYPWMFFMFFGLVGAWALCGFVAARFHHQRAPENFNPALMRARGEPLDDVVLKRARPKWARRARAMADGAPKEEEN
;
A
#
# COMPACT_ATOMS: atom_id res chain seq x y z
N MET A 1 -6.61 -34.81 -11.40
CA MET A 1 -6.66 -34.12 -10.10
C MET A 1 -6.21 -32.69 -10.33
N THR A 2 -7.02 -31.71 -9.96
CA THR A 2 -6.71 -30.28 -10.11
C THR A 2 -5.76 -29.87 -8.99
N ASP A 3 -4.58 -29.38 -9.33
CA ASP A 3 -3.59 -28.91 -8.34
C ASP A 3 -4.08 -27.61 -7.69
N PRO A 4 -4.31 -27.58 -6.36
CA PRO A 4 -4.81 -26.39 -5.67
C PRO A 4 -3.84 -25.20 -5.76
N PHE A 5 -2.53 -25.44 -5.84
CA PHE A 5 -1.54 -24.36 -6.00
C PHE A 5 -1.63 -23.73 -7.37
N LEU A 6 -1.86 -24.54 -8.41
CA LEU A 6 -2.08 -24.03 -9.76
C LEU A 6 -3.35 -23.19 -9.85
N ILE A 7 -4.44 -23.65 -9.22
CA ILE A 7 -5.69 -22.88 -9.16
C ILE A 7 -5.46 -21.55 -8.44
N ALA A 8 -4.82 -21.57 -7.27
CA ALA A 8 -4.53 -20.35 -6.51
C ALA A 8 -3.66 -19.36 -7.31
N ALA A 9 -2.63 -19.87 -8.01
CA ALA A 9 -1.78 -19.05 -8.87
C ALA A 9 -2.56 -18.43 -10.03
N LEU A 10 -3.41 -19.20 -10.71
CA LEU A 10 -4.25 -18.70 -11.80
C LEU A 10 -5.22 -17.61 -11.31
N LEU A 11 -5.89 -17.84 -10.17
CA LEU A 11 -6.79 -16.84 -9.57
C LEU A 11 -6.04 -15.56 -9.20
N ALA A 12 -4.85 -15.68 -8.62
CA ALA A 12 -4.01 -14.53 -8.27
C ALA A 12 -3.54 -13.76 -9.51
N VAL A 13 -3.17 -14.43 -10.59
CA VAL A 13 -2.82 -13.79 -11.87
C VAL A 13 -4.01 -13.06 -12.48
N LEU A 14 -5.19 -13.69 -12.51
CA LEU A 14 -6.41 -13.07 -13.03
C LEU A 14 -6.81 -11.85 -12.20
N ALA A 15 -6.72 -11.93 -10.87
CA ALA A 15 -6.98 -10.81 -9.99
C ALA A 15 -5.97 -9.67 -10.21
N ALA A 16 -4.68 -9.97 -10.33
CA ALA A 16 -3.64 -9.00 -10.64
C ALA A 16 -3.89 -8.32 -12.00
N ALA A 17 -4.26 -9.09 -13.03
CA ALA A 17 -4.61 -8.55 -14.34
C ALA A 17 -5.82 -7.61 -14.26
N GLY A 18 -6.89 -7.99 -13.56
CA GLY A 18 -8.05 -7.12 -13.35
C GLY A 18 -7.72 -5.81 -12.63
N LEU A 19 -6.85 -5.85 -11.62
CA LEU A 19 -6.37 -4.66 -10.91
C LEU A 19 -5.53 -3.73 -11.81
N LEU A 20 -4.68 -4.30 -12.67
CA LEU A 20 -3.88 -3.54 -13.62
C LEU A 20 -4.74 -2.94 -14.74
N ILE A 21 -5.73 -3.67 -15.25
CA ILE A 21 -6.71 -3.15 -16.21
C ILE A 21 -7.47 -1.98 -15.58
N ARG A 22 -7.97 -2.15 -14.34
CA ARG A 22 -8.64 -1.07 -13.60
C ARG A 22 -7.74 0.16 -13.47
N TRP A 23 -6.48 -0.02 -13.09
CA TRP A 23 -5.52 1.08 -12.98
C TRP A 23 -5.34 1.80 -14.32
N PHE A 24 -5.13 1.05 -15.40
CA PHE A 24 -4.90 1.58 -16.73
C PHE A 24 -6.10 2.40 -17.23
N VAL A 25 -7.31 1.85 -17.14
CA VAL A 25 -8.55 2.53 -17.52
C VAL A 25 -8.79 3.78 -16.68
N SER A 26 -8.62 3.68 -15.35
CA SER A 26 -8.81 4.84 -14.46
C SER A 26 -7.81 5.94 -14.77
N THR A 27 -6.55 5.60 -15.05
CA THR A 27 -5.49 6.55 -15.40
C THR A 27 -5.75 7.21 -16.75
N ALA A 28 -6.25 6.46 -17.73
CA ALA A 28 -6.63 7.00 -19.04
C ALA A 28 -7.78 8.01 -18.92
N ASN A 29 -8.81 7.68 -18.14
CA ASN A 29 -9.95 8.56 -17.88
C ASN A 29 -9.49 9.83 -17.13
N LEU A 30 -8.69 9.69 -16.07
CA LEU A 30 -8.14 10.83 -15.33
C LEU A 30 -7.34 11.78 -16.20
N ARG A 31 -6.60 11.27 -17.21
CA ARG A 31 -5.89 12.12 -18.18
C ARG A 31 -6.86 12.90 -19.06
N HIS A 32 -7.97 12.29 -19.47
CA HIS A 32 -8.99 12.98 -20.26
C HIS A 32 -9.67 14.06 -19.41
N ASP A 33 -10.10 13.72 -18.20
CA ASP A 33 -10.74 14.63 -17.26
C ASP A 33 -9.83 15.81 -16.90
N ALA A 34 -8.53 15.56 -16.66
CA ALA A 34 -7.56 16.60 -16.35
C ALA A 34 -7.39 17.63 -17.47
N ARG A 35 -7.43 17.20 -18.74
CA ARG A 35 -7.38 18.13 -19.88
C ARG A 35 -8.64 19.00 -19.96
N GLY A 36 -9.81 18.39 -19.73
CA GLY A 36 -11.07 19.11 -19.66
C GLY A 36 -11.09 20.15 -18.53
N GLU A 37 -10.63 19.76 -17.33
CA GLU A 37 -10.50 20.66 -16.18
C GLU A 37 -9.51 21.80 -16.45
N TYR A 38 -8.37 21.52 -17.10
CA TYR A 38 -7.40 22.54 -17.46
C TYR A 38 -7.98 23.55 -18.46
N ALA A 39 -8.65 23.06 -19.52
CA ALA A 39 -9.32 23.92 -20.50
C ALA A 39 -10.41 24.79 -19.84
N GLY A 40 -11.26 24.21 -19.00
CA GLY A 40 -12.28 24.95 -18.26
C GLY A 40 -11.69 25.98 -17.29
N ARG A 41 -10.54 25.69 -16.67
CA ARG A 41 -9.82 26.66 -15.83
C ARG A 41 -9.24 27.82 -16.63
N LEU A 42 -8.79 27.60 -17.87
CA LEU A 42 -8.33 28.70 -18.71
C LEU A 42 -9.46 29.69 -19.04
N GLU A 43 -10.69 29.20 -19.18
CA GLU A 43 -11.87 30.03 -19.48
C GLU A 43 -12.38 30.77 -18.24
N ASP A 44 -12.61 30.06 -17.14
CA ASP A 44 -13.32 30.62 -15.98
C ASP A 44 -12.39 31.13 -14.86
N ARG A 45 -11.21 30.54 -14.71
CA ARG A 45 -10.35 30.67 -13.51
C ARG A 45 -8.85 30.63 -13.86
N ALA A 46 -8.44 31.40 -14.86
CA ALA A 46 -7.09 31.33 -15.44
C ALA A 46 -5.98 31.49 -14.40
N HIS A 47 -6.19 32.33 -13.37
CA HIS A 47 -5.23 32.51 -12.27
C HIS A 47 -4.86 31.20 -11.55
N THR A 48 -5.77 30.21 -11.49
CA THR A 48 -5.55 28.92 -10.79
C THR A 48 -4.59 27.98 -11.51
N VAL A 49 -4.24 28.26 -12.76
CA VAL A 49 -3.30 27.47 -13.58
C VAL A 49 -2.20 28.33 -14.19
N GLU A 50 -2.12 29.60 -13.78
CA GLU A 50 -1.10 30.54 -14.26
C GLU A 50 0.31 30.01 -14.00
N GLY A 51 1.16 30.05 -15.04
CA GLY A 51 2.54 29.54 -14.96
C GLY A 51 2.68 28.02 -15.04
N VAL A 52 1.58 27.25 -15.09
CA VAL A 52 1.61 25.79 -15.19
C VAL A 52 1.18 25.34 -16.58
N SER A 53 2.00 24.53 -17.22
CA SER A 53 1.66 23.93 -18.52
C SER A 53 0.55 22.88 -18.38
N GLU A 54 -0.24 22.66 -19.45
CA GLU A 54 -1.24 21.57 -19.48
C GLU A 54 -0.62 20.21 -19.14
N ALA A 55 0.56 19.91 -19.70
CA ALA A 55 1.25 18.65 -19.46
C ALA A 55 1.60 18.45 -17.97
N GLU A 56 2.05 19.52 -17.32
CA GLU A 56 2.34 19.51 -15.89
C GLU A 56 1.08 19.38 -15.04
N PHE A 57 0.02 20.11 -15.38
CA PHE A 57 -1.28 20.02 -14.73
C PHE A 57 -1.82 18.58 -14.78
N VAL A 58 -1.83 17.97 -15.97
CA VAL A 58 -2.31 16.60 -16.17
C VAL A 58 -1.48 15.61 -15.36
N ARG A 59 -0.15 15.76 -15.32
CA ARG A 59 0.73 14.93 -14.49
C ARG A 59 0.35 15.02 -13.02
N LEU A 60 0.25 16.24 -12.48
CA LEU A 60 -0.10 16.48 -11.08
C LEU A 60 -1.49 15.95 -10.72
N TYR A 61 -2.46 16.11 -11.61
CA TYR A 61 -3.82 15.63 -11.42
C TYR A 61 -3.86 14.10 -11.34
N VAL A 62 -3.21 13.42 -12.30
CA VAL A 62 -3.12 11.96 -12.32
C VAL A 62 -2.37 11.44 -11.09
N ASP A 63 -1.26 12.07 -10.70
CA ASP A 63 -0.50 11.65 -9.51
C ASP A 63 -1.31 11.83 -8.22
N GLY A 64 -2.14 12.87 -8.14
CA GLY A 64 -3.02 13.12 -6.99
C GLY A 64 -4.17 12.11 -6.86
N TYR A 65 -4.77 11.69 -7.98
CA TYR A 65 -6.05 10.95 -7.99
C TYR A 65 -5.98 9.51 -8.50
N ALA A 66 -4.88 9.06 -9.10
CA ALA A 66 -4.78 7.70 -9.62
C ALA A 66 -4.92 6.64 -8.51
N PRO A 67 -5.64 5.52 -8.76
CA PRO A 67 -5.86 4.47 -7.77
C PRO A 67 -4.61 3.59 -7.61
N ARG A 68 -3.50 4.15 -7.14
CA ARG A 68 -2.18 3.48 -7.06
C ARG A 68 -2.21 2.15 -6.30
N TRP A 69 -3.12 2.00 -5.34
CA TRP A 69 -3.23 0.81 -4.51
C TRP A 69 -3.44 -0.45 -5.36
N THR A 70 -4.08 -0.35 -6.52
CA THR A 70 -4.32 -1.49 -7.41
C THR A 70 -3.01 -2.04 -7.98
N VAL A 71 -2.04 -1.19 -8.30
CA VAL A 71 -0.71 -1.59 -8.79
C VAL A 71 0.07 -2.29 -7.67
N TYR A 72 0.05 -1.75 -6.46
CA TYR A 72 0.72 -2.36 -5.31
C TYR A 72 0.07 -3.70 -4.92
N ALA A 73 -1.26 -3.78 -4.95
CA ALA A 73 -1.98 -5.03 -4.69
C ALA A 73 -1.68 -6.10 -5.76
N ALA A 74 -1.69 -5.72 -7.05
CA ALA A 74 -1.32 -6.62 -8.14
C ALA A 74 0.14 -7.10 -8.00
N GLY A 75 1.06 -6.19 -7.68
CA GLY A 75 2.46 -6.52 -7.41
C GLY A 75 2.62 -7.47 -6.22
N ALA A 76 1.86 -7.28 -5.15
CA ALA A 76 1.88 -8.16 -3.99
C ALA A 76 1.41 -9.58 -4.33
N LEU A 77 0.35 -9.72 -5.13
CA LEU A 77 -0.15 -11.02 -5.61
C LEU A 77 0.89 -11.74 -6.47
N ILE A 78 1.50 -11.05 -7.43
CA ILE A 78 2.56 -11.61 -8.28
C ILE A 78 3.76 -12.02 -7.43
N ALA A 79 4.18 -11.16 -6.50
CA ALA A 79 5.28 -11.47 -5.58
C ALA A 79 4.99 -12.69 -4.71
N ALA A 80 3.75 -12.86 -4.23
CA ALA A 80 3.34 -14.03 -3.45
C ALA A 80 3.47 -15.33 -4.26
N ILE A 81 3.11 -15.31 -5.55
CA ILE A 81 3.30 -16.48 -6.44
C ILE A 81 4.80 -16.78 -6.59
N LEU A 82 5.60 -15.77 -6.93
CA LEU A 82 7.03 -15.94 -7.19
C LEU A 82 7.83 -16.37 -5.96
N VAL A 83 7.43 -15.89 -4.77
CA VAL A 83 8.11 -16.25 -3.52
C VAL A 83 7.71 -17.64 -3.02
N THR A 84 6.55 -18.17 -3.44
CA THR A 84 6.04 -19.46 -2.94
C THR A 84 7.05 -20.62 -3.04
N PRO A 85 7.71 -20.91 -4.19
CA PRO A 85 8.70 -21.99 -4.23
C PRO A 85 9.86 -21.75 -3.27
N LEU A 86 10.39 -20.52 -3.22
CA LEU A 86 11.48 -20.16 -2.30
C LEU A 86 11.07 -20.28 -0.83
N ALA A 87 9.85 -19.86 -0.50
CA ALA A 87 9.29 -19.97 0.83
C ALA A 87 9.13 -21.44 1.24
N VAL A 88 8.61 -22.30 0.36
CA VAL A 88 8.48 -23.74 0.64
C VAL A 88 9.85 -24.36 0.90
N PHE A 89 10.85 -24.13 0.05
CA PHE A 89 12.20 -24.64 0.28
C PHE A 89 12.81 -24.11 1.58
N GLY A 90 12.66 -22.82 1.86
CA GLY A 90 13.15 -22.20 3.08
C GLY A 90 12.49 -22.76 4.34
N LEU A 91 11.17 -22.97 4.31
CA LEU A 91 10.42 -23.56 5.43
C LEU A 91 10.82 -25.01 5.67
N LEU A 92 10.95 -25.82 4.61
CA LEU A 92 11.41 -27.21 4.73
C LEU A 92 12.82 -27.29 5.35
N ALA A 93 13.74 -26.46 4.87
CA ALA A 93 15.10 -26.40 5.39
C ALA A 93 15.13 -25.92 6.85
N PHE A 94 14.35 -24.89 7.17
CA PHE A 94 14.27 -24.36 8.54
C PHE A 94 13.65 -25.38 9.51
N TRP A 95 12.61 -26.11 9.07
CA TRP A 95 11.99 -27.14 9.89
C TRP A 95 12.98 -28.27 10.21
N ALA A 96 13.65 -28.81 9.19
CA ALA A 96 14.65 -29.85 9.40
C ALA A 96 15.75 -29.38 10.37
N TRP A 97 16.26 -28.17 10.16
CA TRP A 97 17.27 -27.58 11.04
C TRP A 97 16.79 -27.46 12.49
N ILE A 98 15.58 -26.95 12.74
CA ILE A 98 15.10 -26.75 14.11
C ILE A 98 14.76 -28.07 14.80
N THR A 99 14.22 -29.07 14.08
CA THR A 99 13.91 -30.38 14.65
C THR A 99 15.17 -31.16 15.01
N ASP A 100 16.20 -31.08 14.16
CA ASP A 100 17.49 -31.71 14.42
C ASP A 100 18.20 -31.05 15.61
N LEU A 101 18.11 -29.71 15.71
CA LEU A 101 18.73 -28.95 16.80
C LEU A 101 18.17 -29.32 18.19
N VAL A 102 16.88 -29.64 18.27
CA VAL A 102 16.18 -29.91 19.53
C VAL A 102 15.96 -31.39 19.80
N ASP A 103 16.52 -32.28 18.97
CA ASP A 103 16.31 -33.74 19.02
C ASP A 103 14.81 -34.07 19.10
N ALA A 104 14.04 -33.46 18.21
CA ALA A 104 12.58 -33.56 18.22
C ALA A 104 12.12 -35.00 18.00
N SER A 105 11.07 -35.41 18.72
CA SER A 105 10.48 -36.74 18.56
C SER A 105 9.71 -36.90 17.24
N ASP A 106 9.38 -38.14 16.88
CA ASP A 106 8.71 -38.50 15.63
C ASP A 106 7.38 -37.79 15.36
N VAL A 107 6.72 -37.26 16.40
CA VAL A 107 5.48 -36.46 16.23
C VAL A 107 5.71 -35.15 15.48
N PHE A 108 6.96 -34.72 15.31
CA PHE A 108 7.36 -33.56 14.51
C PHE A 108 7.80 -33.90 13.08
N ALA A 109 7.74 -35.19 12.69
CA ALA A 109 8.10 -35.60 11.34
C ALA A 109 7.16 -34.98 10.28
N PRO A 110 7.61 -34.85 9.02
CA PRO A 110 6.78 -34.37 7.93
C PRO A 110 5.47 -35.16 7.79
N GLY A 111 4.35 -34.45 7.62
CA GLY A 111 3.01 -35.03 7.54
C GLY A 111 2.24 -35.11 8.86
N TYR A 112 2.89 -34.91 10.02
CA TYR A 112 2.20 -34.74 11.29
C TYR A 112 1.72 -33.31 11.51
N TYR A 113 0.79 -33.13 12.46
CA TYR A 113 0.15 -31.84 12.73
C TYR A 113 1.13 -30.68 12.99
N PRO A 114 2.18 -30.82 13.83
CA PRO A 114 3.11 -29.71 14.07
C PRO A 114 3.76 -29.20 12.78
N TRP A 115 4.20 -30.12 11.92
CA TRP A 115 4.76 -29.78 10.60
C TRP A 115 3.72 -29.12 9.70
N MET A 116 2.50 -29.65 9.62
CA MET A 116 1.42 -29.07 8.81
C MET A 116 1.08 -27.64 9.25
N PHE A 117 0.98 -27.39 10.55
CA PHE A 117 0.73 -26.06 11.11
C PHE A 117 1.88 -25.09 10.80
N PHE A 118 3.12 -25.53 10.99
CA PHE A 118 4.30 -24.75 10.65
C PHE A 118 4.34 -24.38 9.17
N MET A 119 4.15 -25.35 8.27
CA MET A 119 4.15 -25.09 6.82
C MET A 119 3.02 -24.14 6.41
N PHE A 120 1.82 -24.32 6.97
CA PHE A 120 0.68 -23.45 6.68
C PHE A 120 0.93 -22.01 7.13
N PHE A 121 1.27 -21.79 8.41
CA PHE A 121 1.48 -20.44 8.94
C PHE A 121 2.76 -19.80 8.40
N GLY A 122 3.80 -20.59 8.15
CA GLY A 122 5.02 -20.13 7.52
C GLY A 122 4.76 -19.59 6.11
N LEU A 123 3.97 -20.31 5.31
CA LEU A 123 3.62 -19.89 3.96
C LEU A 123 2.70 -18.65 3.98
N VAL A 124 1.69 -18.63 4.86
CA VAL A 124 0.85 -17.44 5.09
C VAL A 124 1.72 -16.24 5.51
N GLY A 125 2.71 -16.45 6.38
CA GLY A 125 3.66 -15.42 6.80
C GLY A 125 4.48 -14.86 5.64
N ALA A 126 4.94 -15.72 4.73
CA ALA A 126 5.66 -15.28 3.52
C ALA A 126 4.78 -14.41 2.62
N TRP A 127 3.51 -14.78 2.42
CA TRP A 127 2.57 -13.95 1.65
C TRP A 127 2.22 -12.64 2.35
N ALA A 128 2.04 -12.68 3.67
CA ALA A 128 1.81 -11.49 4.48
C ALA A 128 2.99 -10.52 4.40
N LEU A 129 4.22 -11.03 4.34
CA LEU A 129 5.42 -10.22 4.12
C LEU A 129 5.38 -9.50 2.77
N CYS A 130 4.98 -10.16 1.68
CA CYS A 130 4.79 -9.51 0.38
C CYS A 130 3.76 -8.37 0.46
N GLY A 131 2.63 -8.62 1.11
CA GLY A 131 1.60 -7.60 1.35
C GLY A 131 2.10 -6.43 2.19
N PHE A 132 2.85 -6.70 3.26
CA PHE A 132 3.47 -5.70 4.11
C PHE A 132 4.45 -4.82 3.34
N VAL A 133 5.34 -5.42 2.54
CA VAL A 133 6.32 -4.68 1.72
C VAL A 133 5.60 -3.80 0.69
N ALA A 134 4.58 -4.33 0.01
CA ALA A 134 3.79 -3.55 -0.94
C ALA A 134 3.07 -2.37 -0.26
N ALA A 135 2.44 -2.60 0.90
CA ALA A 135 1.78 -1.56 1.68
C ALA A 135 2.77 -0.51 2.19
N ARG A 136 3.95 -0.94 2.66
CA ARG A 136 5.05 -0.06 3.09
C ARG A 136 5.46 0.88 1.96
N PHE A 137 5.73 0.35 0.77
CA PHE A 137 6.10 1.17 -0.38
C PHE A 137 4.97 2.08 -0.86
N HIS A 138 3.73 1.58 -0.86
CA HIS A 138 2.54 2.38 -1.17
C HIS A 138 2.45 3.63 -0.28
N HIS A 139 2.67 3.48 1.02
CA HIS A 139 2.62 4.59 1.97
C HIS A 139 3.86 5.49 1.93
N GLN A 140 5.05 4.94 1.68
CA GLN A 140 6.29 5.73 1.56
C GLN A 140 6.32 6.58 0.29
N ARG A 141 5.78 6.07 -0.80
CA ARG A 141 5.75 6.72 -2.12
C ARG A 141 4.41 7.39 -2.38
N ALA A 142 3.71 7.82 -1.33
CA ALA A 142 2.50 8.61 -1.48
C ALA A 142 2.90 9.99 -2.05
N PRO A 143 2.57 10.33 -3.30
CA PRO A 143 2.72 11.68 -3.81
C PRO A 143 1.90 12.64 -2.96
N GLU A 144 2.30 13.88 -3.09
CA GLU A 144 1.60 14.99 -2.53
C GLU A 144 0.17 15.10 -3.09
N ASN A 145 -0.71 15.68 -2.29
CA ASN A 145 -2.05 16.01 -2.73
C ASN A 145 -2.01 17.03 -3.89
N PHE A 146 -2.99 16.94 -4.79
CA PHE A 146 -3.06 17.77 -5.99
C PHE A 146 -2.95 19.28 -5.71
N ASN A 147 -3.69 19.81 -4.73
CA ASN A 147 -3.72 21.25 -4.46
C ASN A 147 -2.35 21.81 -4.02
N PRO A 148 -1.68 21.28 -2.98
CA PRO A 148 -0.32 21.70 -2.64
C PRO A 148 0.68 21.54 -3.79
N ALA A 149 0.57 20.46 -4.58
CA ALA A 149 1.46 20.22 -5.71
C ALA A 149 1.25 21.26 -6.83
N LEU A 150 0.00 21.63 -7.11
CA LEU A 150 -0.36 22.67 -8.07
C LEU A 150 0.10 24.06 -7.58
N MET A 151 -0.10 24.39 -6.30
CA MET A 151 0.41 25.64 -5.71
C MET A 151 1.93 25.74 -5.84
N ARG A 152 2.66 24.65 -5.56
CA ARG A 152 4.12 24.62 -5.75
C ARG A 152 4.52 24.82 -7.21
N ALA A 153 3.82 24.16 -8.14
CA ALA A 153 4.09 24.32 -9.57
C ALA A 153 3.86 25.76 -10.05
N ARG A 154 2.93 26.50 -9.42
CA ARG A 154 2.67 27.92 -9.67
C ARG A 154 3.69 28.86 -9.01
N GLY A 155 4.61 28.34 -8.20
CA GLY A 155 5.56 29.15 -7.43
C GLY A 155 4.93 29.89 -6.25
N GLU A 156 3.72 29.50 -5.84
CA GLU A 156 3.10 30.09 -4.64
C GLU A 156 3.84 29.61 -3.39
N PRO A 157 4.11 30.51 -2.43
CA PRO A 157 4.65 30.09 -1.15
C PRO A 157 3.62 29.19 -0.49
N LEU A 158 3.97 27.91 -0.37
CA LEU A 158 3.35 27.04 0.60
C LEU A 158 3.82 27.56 1.95
N ASP A 159 3.15 28.57 2.52
CA ASP A 159 3.20 28.83 3.96
C ASP A 159 3.07 27.46 4.58
N ASP A 160 4.13 26.94 5.22
CA ASP A 160 4.24 25.56 5.68
C ASP A 160 2.86 25.11 6.11
N VAL A 161 2.12 24.45 5.20
CA VAL A 161 0.83 23.89 5.55
C VAL A 161 1.30 22.65 6.25
N VAL A 162 1.72 22.85 7.50
CA VAL A 162 1.62 21.89 8.57
C VAL A 162 0.20 21.43 8.38
N LEU A 163 0.04 20.35 7.62
CA LEU A 163 -1.12 19.51 7.67
C LEU A 163 -1.16 19.22 9.16
N LYS A 164 -1.95 20.01 9.89
CA LYS A 164 -2.32 19.77 11.27
C LYS A 164 -3.07 18.46 11.10
N ARG A 165 -2.32 17.36 11.07
CA ARG A 165 -2.82 16.03 11.39
C ARG A 165 -3.33 16.28 12.78
N ALA A 166 -4.62 16.58 12.88
CA ALA A 166 -5.28 16.83 14.14
C ALA A 166 -4.93 15.60 14.96
N ARG A 167 -4.06 15.78 15.96
CA ARG A 167 -3.60 14.65 16.75
C ARG A 167 -4.87 13.96 17.25
N PRO A 168 -4.98 12.63 17.14
CA PRO A 168 -6.11 11.89 17.65
C PRO A 168 -6.45 12.38 19.07
N LYS A 169 -7.74 12.47 19.42
CA LYS A 169 -8.18 13.05 20.71
C LYS A 169 -7.43 12.44 21.91
N TRP A 170 -7.09 11.14 21.84
CA TRP A 170 -6.32 10.44 22.86
C TRP A 170 -4.87 10.95 23.00
N ALA A 171 -4.17 11.25 21.90
CA ALA A 171 -2.80 11.75 21.91
C ALA A 171 -2.72 13.20 22.42
N ARG A 172 -3.82 13.96 22.29
CA ARG A 172 -3.97 15.29 22.92
C ARG A 172 -4.18 15.17 24.43
N ARG A 173 -5.03 14.23 24.88
CA ARG A 173 -5.28 13.97 26.31
C ARG A 173 -4.04 13.47 27.04
N ALA A 174 -3.30 12.52 26.47
CA ALA A 174 -2.07 12.00 27.08
C ALA A 174 -1.02 13.09 27.30
N ARG A 175 -0.92 14.04 26.37
CA ARG A 175 -0.01 15.18 26.50
C ARG A 175 -0.48 16.19 27.56
N ALA A 176 -1.79 16.47 27.63
CA ALA A 176 -2.34 17.32 28.69
C ALA A 176 -2.15 16.71 30.10
N MET A 177 -2.23 15.39 30.21
CA MET A 177 -1.90 14.66 31.44
C MET A 177 -0.40 14.70 31.77
N ALA A 178 0.46 14.60 30.75
CA ALA A 178 1.93 14.67 30.92
C ALA A 178 2.44 16.10 31.22
N ASP A 179 1.81 17.12 30.65
CA ASP A 179 2.15 18.54 30.82
C ASP A 179 1.49 19.16 32.08
N GLY A 180 0.83 18.34 32.92
CA GLY A 180 0.33 18.75 34.23
C GLY A 180 -0.92 19.62 34.23
N ALA A 181 -1.87 19.40 33.31
CA ALA A 181 -3.13 20.17 33.33
C ALA A 181 -3.92 19.97 34.64
N PRO A 182 -4.51 21.04 35.19
CA PRO A 182 -5.12 21.03 36.52
C PRO A 182 -6.35 20.13 36.56
N LYS A 183 -6.55 19.47 37.70
CA LYS A 183 -7.71 18.62 37.98
C LYS A 183 -8.99 19.39 37.67
N GLU A 184 -9.81 18.87 36.77
CA GLU A 184 -11.18 19.33 36.58
C GLU A 184 -11.91 19.11 37.91
N GLU A 185 -12.31 20.20 38.56
CA GLU A 185 -13.23 20.15 39.70
C GLU A 185 -14.60 19.69 39.18
N GLU A 186 -15.04 18.52 39.66
CA GLU A 186 -16.40 18.00 39.47
C GLU A 186 -17.42 18.98 40.06
N ASN A 187 -18.42 19.35 39.25
CA ASN A 187 -19.76 19.73 39.69
C ASN A 187 -20.77 18.84 38.97
#